data_AF-A0A1F3JYX3-F1
#
_entry.id   AF-A0A1F3JYX3-F1
#
_cell.length_a   1.000
_cell.length_b   1.000
_cell.length_c   1.000
_cell.angle_alpha   90.00
_cell.angle_beta   90.00
_cell.angle_gamma   90.00
#
_symmetry.space_group_name_H-M   'P 1'
#
loop_
_entity.id
_entity.type
_entity.pdbx_description
1 polymer ?
#
loop_
_entity_poly.entity_id
_entity_poly.type
_entity_poly.pdbx_seq_one_letter_code
_entity_poly.pdbx_strand_id
1 'polypeptide(L)'
;MIITLNENFIGMIYLKNINWISRNCYFTIFIGEKVERGKNIGQQAMELTHEYVFNYLNMRKITLEVVKFNNSAIKLYQKMGYKEEGILKEHFFFNNSFHDVCIFSIINNTTVK
;
A
#
# COMPACT_ATOMS: atom_id res chain seq x y z
N MET A 1 -7.02 8.39 -4.76
CA MET A 1 -6.01 9.46 -4.98
C MET A 1 -5.29 9.18 -6.27
N ILE A 2 -5.26 10.14 -7.18
CA ILE A 2 -4.58 10.01 -8.46
C ILE A 2 -3.12 10.42 -8.28
N ILE A 3 -2.19 9.67 -8.87
CA ILE A 3 -0.78 10.03 -8.95
C ILE A 3 -0.54 10.64 -10.32
N THR A 4 -0.14 11.90 -10.36
CA THR A 4 0.23 12.61 -11.59
C THR A 4 1.70 13.01 -11.58
N LEU A 5 2.31 13.05 -12.76
CA LEU A 5 3.63 13.63 -12.99
C LEU A 5 3.55 14.53 -14.22
N ASN A 6 3.84 15.82 -14.06
CA ASN A 6 3.67 16.82 -15.11
C ASN A 6 2.28 16.73 -15.76
N GLU A 7 1.22 16.69 -14.93
CA GLU A 7 -0.18 16.57 -15.33
C GLU A 7 -0.58 15.23 -16.01
N ASN A 8 0.38 14.34 -16.28
CA ASN A 8 0.09 13.02 -16.82
C ASN A 8 -0.33 12.06 -15.72
N PHE A 9 -1.40 11.31 -15.95
CA PHE A 9 -1.79 10.20 -15.09
C PHE A 9 -0.74 9.09 -15.14
N ILE A 10 -0.15 8.75 -13.99
CA ILE A 10 0.86 7.68 -13.91
C ILE A 10 0.49 6.56 -12.94
N GLY A 11 -0.55 6.74 -12.13
CA GLY A 11 -0.95 5.74 -11.17
C GLY A 11 -2.07 6.19 -10.25
N MET A 12 -2.36 5.34 -9.28
CA MET A 12 -3.45 5.57 -8.35
C MET A 12 -3.25 4.83 -7.04
N ILE A 13 -3.80 5.43 -6.00
CA ILE A 13 -3.93 4.86 -4.67
C ILE A 13 -5.40 4.82 -4.29
N TYR A 14 -5.83 3.69 -3.74
CA TYR A 14 -7.17 3.50 -3.22
C TYR A 14 -7.13 3.06 -1.76
N LEU A 15 -8.08 3.57 -0.98
CA LEU A 15 -8.39 3.07 0.36
C LEU A 15 -9.64 2.20 0.26
N LYS A 16 -9.59 0.99 0.82
CA LYS A 16 -10.70 0.05 0.86
C LYS A 16 -10.99 -0.35 2.31
N ASN A 17 -12.21 -0.82 2.57
CA ASN A 17 -12.64 -1.38 3.86
C ASN A 17 -12.32 -0.45 5.05
N ILE A 18 -12.63 0.84 4.93
CA ILE A 18 -12.43 1.79 6.01
C ILE A 18 -13.39 1.45 7.15
N ASN A 19 -12.83 1.09 8.30
CA ASN A 19 -13.55 0.86 9.53
C ASN A 19 -13.24 1.98 10.52
N TRP A 20 -14.20 2.89 10.71
CA TRP A 20 -14.05 4.06 11.58
C TRP A 20 -14.00 3.70 13.07
N ILE A 21 -14.68 2.63 13.49
CA ILE A 21 -14.70 2.20 14.90
C ILE A 21 -13.34 1.59 15.27
N SER A 22 -12.84 0.66 14.45
CA SER A 22 -11.54 0.01 14.66
C SER A 22 -10.36 0.86 14.19
N ARG A 23 -10.65 1.99 13.54
CA ARG A 23 -9.69 2.93 12.94
C ARG A 23 -8.66 2.22 12.06
N ASN A 24 -9.14 1.37 11.15
CA ASN A 24 -8.26 0.71 10.20
C ASN A 24 -8.82 0.76 8.79
N CYS A 25 -7.92 0.63 7.83
CA CYS A 25 -8.28 0.51 6.43
C CYS A 25 -7.25 -0.36 5.71
N TYR A 26 -7.62 -0.74 4.50
CA TYR A 26 -6.68 -1.30 3.55
C TYR A 26 -6.32 -0.23 2.52
N PHE A 27 -5.12 -0.30 1.96
CA PHE A 27 -4.78 0.47 0.77
C PHE A 27 -4.20 -0.39 -0.35
N THR A 28 -4.24 0.15 -1.55
CA THR A 28 -3.63 -0.43 -2.73
C THR A 28 -3.00 0.69 -3.55
N ILE A 29 -1.81 0.45 -4.08
CA ILE A 29 -1.08 1.37 -4.96
C ILE A 29 -0.77 0.69 -6.28
N PHE A 30 -0.94 1.41 -7.37
CA PHE A 30 -0.53 0.97 -8.70
C PHE A 30 0.15 2.13 -9.45
N ILE A 31 1.29 1.84 -10.06
CA ILE A 31 2.00 2.73 -11.00
C ILE A 31 1.97 2.04 -12.36
N GLY A 32 1.23 2.65 -13.30
CA GLY A 32 0.99 2.10 -14.63
C GLY A 32 2.21 2.14 -15.51
N GLU A 33 2.85 3.32 -15.59
CA GLU A 33 3.99 3.55 -16.46
C GLU A 33 5.23 2.81 -15.96
N LYS A 34 5.67 1.79 -16.71
CA LYS A 34 6.85 0.97 -16.34
C LYS A 34 8.12 1.82 -16.26
N VAL A 35 8.26 2.80 -17.16
CA VAL A 35 9.40 3.74 -17.21
C VAL A 35 9.51 4.64 -15.99
N GLU A 36 8.42 4.79 -15.23
CA GLU A 36 8.37 5.61 -14.02
C GLU A 36 8.61 4.82 -12.73
N ARG A 37 8.77 3.49 -12.83
CA ARG A 37 9.12 2.63 -11.69
C ARG A 37 10.59 2.81 -11.32
N GLY A 38 10.90 2.65 -10.03
CA GLY A 38 12.27 2.82 -9.52
C GLY A 38 12.71 4.27 -9.31
N LYS A 39 11.87 5.26 -9.64
CA LYS A 39 12.15 6.70 -9.45
C LYS A 39 11.59 7.26 -8.13
N ASN A 40 11.41 6.42 -7.11
CA ASN A 40 10.82 6.77 -5.80
C ASN A 40 9.39 7.34 -5.81
N ILE A 41 8.70 7.41 -6.95
CA ILE A 41 7.33 7.92 -7.06
C ILE A 41 6.38 7.18 -6.12
N GLY A 42 6.47 5.83 -6.07
CA GLY A 42 5.64 5.02 -5.18
C GLY A 42 5.89 5.32 -3.71
N GLN A 43 7.12 5.67 -3.35
CA GLN A 43 7.47 6.05 -1.98
C GLN A 43 6.81 7.40 -1.63
N GLN A 44 7.00 8.43 -2.45
CA GLN A 44 6.43 9.76 -2.22
C GLN A 44 4.90 9.72 -2.17
N ALA A 45 4.27 8.97 -3.08
CA ALA A 45 2.82 8.81 -3.08
C ALA A 45 2.31 8.09 -1.82
N MET A 46 3.07 7.12 -1.29
CA MET A 46 2.75 6.46 -0.02
C MET A 46 2.93 7.38 1.19
N GLU A 47 3.99 8.20 1.22
CA GLU A 47 4.23 9.16 2.31
C GLU A 47 3.07 10.16 2.43
N LEU A 48 2.66 10.78 1.31
CA LEU A 48 1.50 11.68 1.25
C LEU A 48 0.20 10.97 1.65
N THR A 49 0.04 9.72 1.22
CA THR A 49 -1.12 8.90 1.61
C THR A 49 -1.15 8.63 3.10
N HIS A 50 -0.01 8.32 3.73
CA HIS A 50 0.06 8.04 5.16
C HIS A 50 -0.25 9.30 5.96
N GLU A 51 0.27 10.45 5.56
CA GLU A 51 -0.08 11.74 6.17
C GLU A 51 -1.60 11.96 6.13
N TYR A 52 -2.23 11.77 4.97
CA TYR A 52 -3.68 11.89 4.84
C TYR A 52 -4.43 10.90 5.75
N VAL A 53 -4.07 9.62 5.67
CA VAL A 53 -4.78 8.54 6.37
C VAL A 53 -4.62 8.64 7.90
N PHE A 54 -3.43 9.01 8.38
CA PHE A 54 -3.17 9.09 9.81
C PHE A 54 -3.56 10.43 10.43
N ASN A 55 -3.29 11.55 9.77
CA ASN A 55 -3.52 12.87 10.35
C ASN A 55 -4.93 13.40 10.08
N TYR A 56 -5.50 13.12 8.90
CA TYR A 56 -6.79 13.68 8.50
C TYR A 56 -7.93 12.69 8.68
N LEU A 57 -7.75 11.42 8.26
CA LEU A 57 -8.76 10.39 8.51
C LEU A 57 -8.67 9.80 9.92
N ASN A 58 -7.63 10.16 10.68
CA ASN A 58 -7.40 9.68 12.04
C ASN A 58 -7.39 8.13 12.11
N MET A 59 -6.88 7.44 11.10
CA MET A 59 -6.74 5.98 11.16
C MET A 59 -5.59 5.59 12.08
N ARG A 60 -5.67 4.38 12.65
CA ARG A 60 -4.63 3.77 13.48
C ARG A 60 -3.78 2.78 12.70
N LYS A 61 -4.38 2.03 11.78
CA LYS A 61 -3.70 0.94 11.06
C LYS A 61 -4.02 0.95 9.58
N ILE A 62 -3.00 0.77 8.76
CA ILE A 62 -3.11 0.55 7.32
C ILE A 62 -2.63 -0.87 7.02
N THR A 63 -3.42 -1.61 6.23
CA THR A 63 -3.09 -2.96 5.77
C THR A 63 -2.98 -2.97 4.24
N LEU A 64 -2.09 -3.80 3.70
CA LEU A 64 -1.98 -4.03 2.26
C LEU A 64 -1.77 -5.52 1.98
N GLU A 65 -2.09 -5.90 0.75
CA GLU A 65 -1.86 -7.24 0.21
C GLU A 65 -0.94 -7.11 -1.01
N VAL A 66 0.03 -8.01 -1.12
CA VAL A 66 0.96 -8.05 -2.24
C VAL A 66 1.26 -9.48 -2.64
N VAL A 67 1.19 -9.77 -3.93
CA VAL A 67 1.54 -11.10 -4.44
C VAL A 67 3.01 -11.38 -4.14
N LYS A 68 3.31 -12.56 -3.61
CA LYS A 68 4.62 -12.90 -3.05
C LYS A 68 5.79 -12.78 -4.02
N PHE A 69 5.56 -12.94 -5.32
CA PHE A 69 6.60 -12.76 -6.35
C PHE A 69 6.95 -11.29 -6.62
N ASN A 70 6.17 -10.32 -6.14
CA ASN A 70 6.40 -8.90 -6.38
C ASN A 70 7.44 -8.32 -5.40
N ASN A 71 8.68 -8.77 -5.57
CA ASN A 71 9.82 -8.38 -4.73
C ASN A 71 10.07 -6.87 -4.68
N SER A 72 9.76 -6.14 -5.77
CA SER A 72 9.93 -4.69 -5.81
C SER A 72 8.98 -3.97 -4.85
N ALA A 73 7.69 -4.35 -4.86
CA ALA A 73 6.70 -3.78 -3.95
C ALA A 73 6.99 -4.18 -2.49
N ILE A 74 7.34 -5.44 -2.24
CA ILE A 74 7.70 -5.93 -0.89
C ILE A 74 8.85 -5.11 -0.29
N LYS A 75 9.93 -4.88 -1.06
CA LYS A 75 11.06 -4.05 -0.62
C LYS A 75 10.65 -2.62 -0.31
N LEU A 76 9.77 -2.03 -1.14
CA LEU A 76 9.24 -0.69 -0.88
C LEU A 76 8.44 -0.65 0.44
N TYR A 77 7.55 -1.62 0.67
CA TYR A 77 6.74 -1.67 1.88
C TYR A 77 7.59 -1.84 3.15
N GLN A 78 8.58 -2.73 3.11
CA GLN A 78 9.54 -2.91 4.20
C GLN A 78 10.35 -1.62 4.47
N LYS A 79 10.82 -0.95 3.41
CA LYS A 79 11.50 0.36 3.52
C LYS A 79 10.60 1.43 4.15
N MET A 80 9.30 1.40 3.86
CA MET A 80 8.28 2.28 4.42
C MET A 80 7.85 1.90 5.85
N GLY A 81 8.48 0.90 6.47
CA GLY A 81 8.21 0.49 7.86
C GLY A 81 7.03 -0.46 8.03
N TYR A 82 6.49 -1.01 6.94
CA TYR A 82 5.47 -2.06 7.04
C TYR A 82 6.08 -3.36 7.54
N LYS A 83 5.29 -4.09 8.32
CA LYS A 83 5.64 -5.41 8.85
C LYS A 83 4.73 -6.47 8.23
N GLU A 84 5.30 -7.62 7.91
CA GLU A 84 4.53 -8.77 7.44
C GLU A 84 3.71 -9.33 8.61
N GLU A 85 2.41 -9.52 8.41
CA GLU A 85 1.49 -10.06 9.41
C GLU A 85 0.94 -11.44 9.05
N GLY A 86 1.07 -11.86 7.79
CA GLY A 86 0.60 -13.17 7.36
C GLY A 86 0.80 -13.46 5.88
N ILE A 87 0.58 -14.72 5.51
CA ILE A 87 0.60 -15.20 4.13
C ILE A 87 -0.70 -15.92 3.85
N LEU A 88 -1.41 -15.48 2.81
CA LEU A 88 -2.54 -16.19 2.24
C LEU A 88 -2.01 -17.16 1.19
N LYS A 89 -2.17 -18.47 1.43
CA LYS A 89 -1.70 -19.53 0.55
C LYS A 89 -2.58 -19.65 -0.69
N GLU A 90 -1.96 -19.76 -1.86
CA GLU A 90 -2.65 -19.98 -3.15
C GLU A 90 -3.82 -19.02 -3.39
N HIS A 91 -3.68 -17.77 -2.92
CA HIS A 91 -4.80 -16.83 -2.83
C HIS A 91 -5.08 -16.07 -4.13
N PHE A 92 -4.08 -15.90 -4.99
CA PHE A 92 -4.20 -15.09 -6.20
C PHE A 92 -3.91 -15.92 -7.46
N PHE A 93 -4.89 -16.01 -8.36
CA PHE A 93 -4.73 -16.68 -9.65
C PHE A 93 -4.22 -15.71 -10.72
N PHE A 94 -3.04 -15.98 -11.27
CA PHE A 94 -2.44 -15.18 -12.34
C PHE A 94 -1.50 -16.02 -13.19
N ASN A 95 -1.52 -15.81 -14.50
CA ASN A 95 -0.71 -16.57 -15.46
C ASN A 95 -0.86 -18.10 -15.25
N ASN A 96 -2.11 -18.57 -15.22
CA ASN A 96 -2.46 -19.98 -15.13
C ASN A 96 -1.91 -20.73 -13.90
N SER A 97 -1.63 -20.01 -12.82
CA SER A 97 -1.11 -20.57 -11.56
C SER A 97 -1.64 -19.78 -10.36
N PHE A 98 -1.75 -20.45 -9.21
CA PHE A 98 -2.09 -19.82 -7.94
C PHE A 98 -0.81 -19.35 -7.24
N HIS A 99 -0.88 -18.17 -6.64
CA HIS A 99 0.25 -17.51 -5.97
C HIS A 99 -0.12 -17.15 -4.55
N ASP A 100 0.86 -17.30 -3.66
CA ASP A 100 0.78 -16.77 -2.30
C ASP A 100 0.67 -15.24 -2.32
N VAL A 101 -0.07 -14.68 -1.36
CA VAL A 101 -0.19 -13.24 -1.12
C VAL A 101 0.31 -12.94 0.29
N CYS A 102 1.25 -12.02 0.41
CA CYS A 102 1.72 -11.51 1.69
C CYS A 102 0.82 -10.37 2.16
N ILE A 103 0.46 -10.39 3.44
CA ILE A 103 -0.25 -9.30 4.13
C ILE A 103 0.78 -8.51 4.90
N PHE A 104 0.80 -7.19 4.67
CA PHE A 104 1.66 -6.25 5.38
C PHE A 104 0.81 -5.19 6.07
N SER A 105 1.30 -4.68 7.20
CA SER A 105 0.64 -3.57 7.90
C SER A 105 1.63 -2.56 8.48
N ILE A 106 1.14 -1.35 8.68
CA ILE A 106 1.81 -0.32 9.48
C ILE A 106 0.81 0.27 10.47
N ILE A 107 1.29 0.56 11.67
CA ILE A 107 0.48 1.07 12.78
C ILE A 107 1.03 2.44 13.14
N ASN A 108 0.15 3.45 13.19
CA ASN A 108 0.48 4.74 13.74
C ASN A 108 0.51 4.64 15.27
N ASN A 109 1.71 4.62 15.83
CA ASN A 109 1.95 4.60 17.28
C ASN A 109 1.94 5.99 17.92
N THR A 110 1.68 7.04 17.13
CA THR A 110 1.53 8.39 17.66
C THR A 110 0.22 8.44 18.43
N THR A 111 0.32 8.42 19.76
CA THR A 111 -0.82 8.65 20.64
C THR A 111 -1.38 10.02 20.28
N VAL A 112 -2.61 10.04 19.75
CA VAL A 112 -3.37 11.29 19.62
C VAL A 112 -3.50 11.82 21.06
N LYS A 113 -2.78 12.89 21.37
CA LYS A 113 -2.90 13.62 22.64
C LYS A 113 -4.24 14.31 22.73
#